data_AF-A0A8A8CP27-F1
#
_entry.id   AF-A0A8A8CP27-F1
#
_cell.length_a   1.000
_cell.length_b   1.000
_cell.length_c   1.000
_cell.angle_alpha   90.00
_cell.angle_beta   90.00
_cell.angle_gamma   90.00
#
_symmetry.space_group_name_H-M   'P 1'
#
loop_
_entity.id
_entity.type
_entity.pdbx_description
1 polymer ?
#
loop_
_entity_poly.entity_id
_entity_poly.type
_entity_poly.pdbx_seq_one_letter_code
_entity_poly.pdbx_strand_id
1 'polypeptide(L)'
;MMEDESGRLRLTGNFLKSTQLATGAIIAALGTENANGDFEVIDIKLPDLAPQLQRWGVNAPQNGVEIAGKEHGKIAFVSGLGITGTSSDTLALELLTDYLLGYTGFSGNDENSPSLGSSKISRLVIAGNSLGASVIGDVASTNSGDAAAKKAQPKKYGYDASAYNAAPITQLDDFLAEILPSIPVTLMPGEKDPANFSLPQQGIHRTMFPQARAYSAPPVRGDGKPEAGWFDSVTNPWDGDVEGWRLWGCSGQNVDDVLRYISIEGGDSSPDKDTDSDARMRIMEAMLRWRCGVPTAPDTICMFEQPNLTMNLLLTILSRVISIPI
;
A
#
# COMPACT_ATOMS: atom_id res chain seq x y z
N MET A 1 12.34 -24.02 -7.87
CA MET A 1 12.49 -25.14 -6.91
C MET A 1 11.23 -25.18 -6.09
N MET A 2 10.67 -26.35 -5.79
CA MET A 2 9.53 -26.51 -4.90
C MET A 2 10.05 -27.02 -3.56
N GLU A 3 9.58 -26.44 -2.47
CA GLU A 3 10.00 -26.79 -1.11
C GLU A 3 8.78 -27.21 -0.30
N ASP A 4 8.96 -28.24 0.53
CA ASP A 4 7.99 -28.74 1.51
C ASP A 4 8.75 -29.16 2.79
N GLU A 5 8.03 -29.49 3.86
CA GLU A 5 8.60 -29.90 5.15
C GLU A 5 9.60 -31.06 5.02
N SER A 6 9.40 -31.95 4.03
CA SER A 6 10.26 -33.11 3.80
C SER A 6 11.50 -32.83 2.96
N GLY A 7 11.57 -31.70 2.21
CA GLY A 7 12.70 -31.43 1.34
C GLY A 7 12.40 -30.53 0.15
N ARG A 8 13.31 -30.55 -0.83
CA ARG A 8 13.30 -29.64 -1.98
C ARG A 8 13.46 -30.38 -3.29
N LEU A 9 12.66 -30.00 -4.28
CA LEU A 9 12.63 -30.64 -5.60
C LEU A 9 12.81 -29.59 -6.70
N ARG A 10 13.66 -29.87 -7.68
CA ARG A 10 13.86 -28.97 -8.81
C ARG A 10 12.73 -29.19 -9.82
N LEU A 11 12.02 -28.12 -10.14
CA LEU A 11 10.97 -28.14 -11.16
C LEU A 11 11.58 -27.84 -12.53
N THR A 12 11.17 -28.60 -13.54
CA THR A 12 11.55 -28.45 -14.94
C THR A 12 10.32 -28.56 -15.84
N GLY A 13 10.45 -28.17 -17.11
CA GLY A 13 9.36 -28.22 -18.09
C GLY A 13 8.96 -26.84 -18.61
N ASN A 14 8.40 -26.80 -19.83
CA ASN A 14 8.05 -25.55 -20.50
C ASN A 14 6.82 -24.87 -19.88
N PHE A 15 5.97 -25.61 -19.17
CA PHE A 15 4.77 -25.11 -18.50
C PHE A 15 5.07 -24.07 -17.40
N LEU A 16 6.29 -24.10 -16.85
CA LEU A 16 6.76 -23.11 -15.89
C LEU A 16 6.93 -21.73 -16.52
N LYS A 17 7.17 -21.64 -17.84
CA LYS A 17 7.32 -20.36 -18.53
C LYS A 17 5.97 -19.69 -18.80
N SER A 18 4.90 -20.46 -18.93
CA SER A 18 3.54 -19.93 -19.14
C SER A 18 2.90 -19.43 -17.85
N THR A 19 3.41 -19.83 -16.69
CA THR A 19 2.82 -19.48 -15.39
C THR A 19 3.70 -18.45 -14.69
N GLN A 20 3.15 -17.28 -14.40
CA GLN A 20 3.84 -16.29 -13.57
C GLN A 20 3.86 -16.80 -12.13
N LEU A 21 5.04 -17.07 -11.59
CA LEU A 21 5.26 -17.54 -10.23
C LEU A 21 6.39 -16.73 -9.59
N ALA A 22 6.20 -16.35 -8.34
CA ALA A 22 7.23 -15.73 -7.49
C ALA A 22 7.65 -16.69 -6.37
N THR A 23 8.77 -16.40 -5.70
CA THR A 23 9.10 -17.10 -4.44
C THR A 23 7.97 -16.90 -3.42
N GLY A 24 7.79 -17.89 -2.54
CA GLY A 24 6.73 -17.93 -1.53
C GLY A 24 5.30 -18.17 -2.05
N ALA A 25 5.09 -18.27 -3.36
CA ALA A 25 3.79 -18.67 -3.92
C ALA A 25 3.51 -20.16 -3.65
N ILE A 26 2.37 -20.44 -3.02
CA ILE A 26 1.93 -21.81 -2.72
C ILE A 26 1.14 -22.34 -3.93
N ILE A 27 1.59 -23.47 -4.47
CA ILE A 27 0.99 -24.09 -5.66
C ILE A 27 0.81 -25.60 -5.46
N ALA A 28 -0.13 -26.18 -6.19
CA ALA A 28 -0.17 -27.62 -6.43
C ALA A 28 0.41 -27.90 -7.82
N ALA A 29 1.41 -28.77 -7.92
CA ALA A 29 2.03 -29.17 -9.18
C ALA A 29 1.76 -30.66 -9.46
N LEU A 30 1.38 -30.98 -10.69
CA LEU A 30 1.26 -32.33 -11.20
C LEU A 30 2.38 -32.58 -12.21
N GLY A 31 3.03 -33.74 -12.12
CA GLY A 31 4.18 -34.03 -12.95
C GLY A 31 4.76 -35.41 -12.70
N THR A 32 5.88 -35.69 -13.36
CA THR A 32 6.61 -36.95 -13.25
C THR A 32 8.09 -36.69 -12.96
N GLU A 33 8.71 -37.59 -12.22
CA GLU A 33 10.15 -37.53 -11.97
C GLU A 33 10.92 -38.03 -13.20
N ASN A 34 11.90 -37.25 -13.63
CA ASN A 34 12.81 -37.60 -14.70
C ASN A 34 13.98 -38.45 -14.18
N ALA A 35 14.70 -39.13 -15.08
CA ALA A 35 15.83 -39.99 -14.71
C ALA A 35 16.96 -39.27 -13.94
N ASN A 36 16.99 -37.93 -13.98
CA ASN A 36 17.94 -37.09 -13.27
C ASN A 36 17.49 -36.72 -11.84
N GLY A 37 16.28 -37.12 -11.41
CA GLY A 37 15.67 -36.71 -10.14
C GLY A 37 15.01 -35.32 -10.17
N ASP A 38 14.94 -34.69 -11.34
CA ASP A 38 14.20 -33.44 -11.56
C ASP A 38 12.71 -33.75 -11.79
N PHE A 39 11.81 -32.89 -11.34
CA PHE A 39 10.37 -33.05 -11.52
C PHE A 39 9.91 -32.27 -12.75
N GLU A 40 9.40 -32.98 -13.75
CA GLU A 40 8.83 -32.40 -14.96
C GLU A 40 7.36 -32.07 -14.74
N VAL A 41 7.04 -30.77 -14.76
CA VAL A 41 5.71 -30.27 -14.48
C VAL A 41 4.83 -30.37 -15.72
N ILE A 42 3.70 -31.07 -15.57
CA ILE A 42 2.66 -31.23 -16.59
C ILE A 42 1.57 -30.17 -16.39
N ASP A 43 1.17 -29.90 -15.15
CA ASP A 43 0.12 -28.93 -14.82
C ASP A 43 0.35 -28.29 -13.44
N ILE A 44 -0.19 -27.07 -13.24
CA ILE A 44 -0.13 -26.33 -11.98
C ILE A 44 -1.50 -25.77 -11.65
N LYS A 45 -1.94 -25.98 -10.40
CA LYS A 45 -3.14 -25.36 -9.85
C LYS A 45 -2.78 -24.35 -8.76
N LEU A 46 -3.25 -23.12 -8.95
CA LEU A 46 -3.19 -22.06 -7.95
C LEU A 46 -4.39 -22.13 -6.99
N PRO A 47 -4.28 -21.62 -5.76
CA PRO A 47 -5.39 -21.51 -4.81
C PRO A 47 -6.61 -20.76 -5.35
N ASP A 48 -6.37 -19.84 -6.30
CA ASP A 48 -7.37 -18.98 -6.95
C ASP A 48 -8.03 -17.98 -5.98
N LEU A 49 -8.98 -17.18 -6.43
CA LEU A 49 -9.63 -16.17 -5.61
C LEU A 49 -10.33 -16.79 -4.39
N ALA A 50 -10.29 -16.06 -3.27
CA ALA A 50 -11.04 -16.43 -2.08
C ALA A 50 -12.53 -16.09 -2.23
N PRO A 51 -13.43 -16.73 -1.46
CA PRO A 51 -14.84 -16.37 -1.46
C PRO A 51 -15.06 -14.90 -1.13
N GLN A 52 -15.76 -14.18 -2.01
CA GLN A 52 -16.09 -12.78 -1.81
C GLN A 52 -17.39 -12.65 -1.02
N LEU A 53 -17.34 -11.98 0.13
CA LEU A 53 -18.54 -11.63 0.89
C LEU A 53 -19.33 -10.55 0.14
N GLN A 54 -20.65 -10.59 0.25
CA GLN A 54 -21.50 -9.54 -0.29
C GLN A 54 -21.24 -8.21 0.42
N ARG A 55 -21.44 -7.11 -0.30
CA ARG A 55 -21.33 -5.74 0.25
C ARG A 55 -22.25 -5.62 1.47
N TRP A 56 -21.71 -5.05 2.56
CA TRP A 56 -22.34 -5.02 3.89
C TRP A 56 -22.58 -6.38 4.57
N GLY A 57 -22.11 -7.52 4.06
CA GLY A 57 -22.43 -8.84 4.62
C GLY A 57 -22.06 -9.05 6.11
N VAL A 58 -21.07 -8.30 6.63
CA VAL A 58 -20.67 -8.32 8.04
C VAL A 58 -21.39 -7.25 8.88
N ASN A 59 -21.82 -6.15 8.24
CA ASN A 59 -22.38 -4.96 8.87
C ASN A 59 -23.79 -4.63 8.33
N ALA A 60 -24.51 -5.64 7.85
CA ALA A 60 -25.78 -5.43 7.20
C ALA A 60 -26.73 -4.81 8.22
N PRO A 61 -27.36 -3.65 7.92
CA PRO A 61 -28.39 -3.15 8.80
C PRO A 61 -29.44 -4.27 8.92
N GLN A 62 -29.71 -4.69 10.17
CA GLN A 62 -30.64 -5.80 10.46
C GLN A 62 -32.05 -5.57 9.90
N ASN A 63 -32.35 -4.34 9.52
CA ASN A 63 -33.51 -3.98 8.74
C ASN A 63 -33.04 -3.89 7.28
N GLY A 64 -33.51 -4.80 6.42
CA GLY A 64 -33.26 -4.87 4.98
C GLY A 64 -33.77 -3.68 4.17
N VAL A 65 -33.58 -2.47 4.69
CA VAL A 65 -33.61 -1.24 3.93
C VAL A 65 -32.33 -1.25 3.11
N GLU A 66 -32.44 -1.79 1.89
CA GLU A 66 -31.59 -1.30 0.83
C GLU A 66 -31.59 0.22 0.96
N ILE A 67 -30.40 0.83 1.09
CA ILE A 67 -30.27 2.28 1.04
C ILE A 67 -30.48 2.71 -0.43
N ALA A 68 -31.64 2.36 -0.98
CA ALA A 68 -32.13 2.69 -2.29
C ALA A 68 -32.49 4.18 -2.25
N GLY A 69 -31.48 5.02 -2.45
CA GLY A 69 -31.66 6.47 -2.50
C GLY A 69 -30.54 7.32 -1.89
N LYS A 70 -29.51 6.75 -1.24
CA LYS A 70 -28.28 7.52 -0.99
C LYS A 70 -27.40 7.42 -2.22
N GLU A 71 -27.04 8.56 -2.79
CA GLU A 71 -25.99 8.63 -3.80
C GLU A 71 -24.74 7.93 -3.27
N HIS A 72 -24.11 7.12 -4.12
CA HIS A 72 -22.91 6.39 -3.74
C HIS A 72 -21.75 7.37 -3.52
N GLY A 73 -21.21 7.37 -2.31
CA GLY A 73 -19.96 8.06 -1.99
C GLY A 73 -18.80 7.51 -2.81
N LYS A 74 -17.84 8.37 -3.12
CA LYS A 74 -16.57 8.05 -3.79
C LYS A 74 -15.45 8.02 -2.75
N ILE A 75 -14.50 7.12 -2.91
CA ILE A 75 -13.28 7.07 -2.10
C ILE A 75 -12.15 7.59 -2.97
N ALA A 76 -11.44 8.61 -2.48
CA ALA A 76 -10.28 9.14 -3.16
C ALA A 76 -9.02 8.37 -2.70
N PHE A 77 -8.23 7.88 -3.65
CA PHE A 77 -6.94 7.27 -3.37
C PHE A 77 -5.83 8.15 -3.93
N VAL A 78 -4.85 8.47 -3.08
CA VAL A 78 -3.67 9.23 -3.46
C VAL A 78 -2.45 8.48 -2.94
N SER A 79 -1.35 8.45 -3.68
CA SER A 79 -0.11 7.80 -3.29
C SER A 79 1.06 8.62 -3.83
N GLY A 80 2.22 8.56 -3.16
CA GLY A 80 3.42 9.16 -3.70
C GLY A 80 3.38 10.69 -3.73
N LEU A 81 2.79 11.33 -2.71
CA LEU A 81 2.81 12.80 -2.58
C LEU A 81 4.25 13.33 -2.60
N GLY A 82 5.20 12.56 -2.08
CA GLY A 82 6.63 12.80 -2.27
C GLY A 82 7.09 14.15 -1.74
N ILE A 83 6.46 14.68 -0.69
CA ILE A 83 6.72 16.03 -0.18
C ILE A 83 8.19 16.12 0.23
N THR A 84 8.95 17.01 -0.43
CA THR A 84 10.38 17.20 -0.13
C THR A 84 10.69 18.48 0.64
N GLY A 85 9.69 19.33 0.92
CA GLY A 85 9.93 20.62 1.56
C GLY A 85 10.40 21.72 0.60
N THR A 86 10.53 21.44 -0.70
CA THR A 86 10.86 22.46 -1.72
C THR A 86 9.61 23.06 -2.36
N SER A 87 9.71 24.31 -2.81
CA SER A 87 8.58 25.09 -3.35
C SER A 87 7.97 24.53 -4.65
N SER A 88 8.59 23.55 -5.31
CA SER A 88 8.05 22.92 -6.52
C SER A 88 6.85 22.03 -6.24
N ASP A 89 6.81 21.41 -5.06
CA ASP A 89 5.86 20.35 -4.74
C ASP A 89 4.53 20.94 -4.23
N THR A 90 4.54 22.21 -3.84
CA THR A 90 3.40 22.87 -3.18
C THR A 90 2.24 23.12 -4.14
N LEU A 91 2.50 23.48 -5.41
CA LEU A 91 1.41 23.81 -6.34
C LEU A 91 0.48 22.62 -6.62
N ALA A 92 1.03 21.42 -6.85
CA ALA A 92 0.20 20.24 -7.11
C ALA A 92 -0.59 19.82 -5.86
N LEU A 93 0.02 19.99 -4.68
CA LEU A 93 -0.62 19.71 -3.40
C LEU A 93 -1.75 20.70 -3.11
N GLU A 94 -1.53 22.00 -3.36
CA GLU A 94 -2.53 23.07 -3.24
C GLU A 94 -3.70 22.87 -4.23
N LEU A 95 -3.43 22.49 -5.48
CA LEU A 95 -4.50 22.17 -6.43
C LEU A 95 -5.32 20.94 -6.00
N LEU A 96 -4.67 19.98 -5.34
CA LEU A 96 -5.35 18.81 -4.77
C LEU A 96 -6.20 19.21 -3.56
N THR A 97 -5.70 20.05 -2.65
CA THR A 97 -6.50 20.56 -1.51
C THR A 97 -7.70 21.33 -2.02
N ASP A 98 -7.51 22.24 -2.97
CA ASP A 98 -8.59 23.02 -3.58
C ASP A 98 -9.63 22.12 -4.24
N TYR A 99 -9.22 21.04 -4.89
CA TYR A 99 -10.14 20.10 -5.51
C TYR A 99 -10.96 19.34 -4.45
N LEU A 100 -10.30 18.81 -3.43
CA LEU A 100 -10.94 18.06 -2.34
C LEU A 100 -11.89 18.93 -1.52
N LEU A 101 -11.54 20.20 -1.30
CA LEU A 101 -12.38 21.18 -0.61
C LEU A 101 -13.48 21.77 -1.53
N GLY A 102 -13.41 21.52 -2.84
CA GLY A 102 -14.39 21.98 -3.82
C GLY A 102 -14.22 23.44 -4.25
N TYR A 103 -13.05 24.05 -4.00
CA TYR A 103 -12.69 25.37 -4.52
C TYR A 103 -12.42 25.36 -6.03
N THR A 104 -12.03 24.21 -6.60
CA THR A 104 -11.88 24.06 -8.06
C THR A 104 -13.23 23.80 -8.72
N GLY A 105 -13.99 24.84 -9.06
CA GLY A 105 -15.22 24.63 -9.81
C GLY A 105 -15.92 25.89 -10.26
N PHE A 106 -16.29 25.92 -11.55
CA PHE A 106 -17.34 26.80 -12.05
C PHE A 106 -18.70 26.17 -11.73
N SER A 107 -19.68 27.00 -11.37
CA SER A 107 -21.07 26.63 -11.06
C SER A 107 -21.86 26.16 -12.31
N GLY A 108 -21.31 25.20 -13.06
CA GLY A 108 -22.03 24.50 -14.13
C GLY A 108 -22.77 23.29 -13.56
N ASN A 109 -24.02 23.09 -14.00
CA ASN A 109 -24.90 21.98 -13.58
C ASN A 109 -24.54 20.62 -14.22
N ASP A 110 -23.36 20.48 -14.82
CA ASP A 110 -22.95 19.21 -15.42
C ASP A 110 -22.56 18.22 -14.32
N GLU A 111 -23.05 16.98 -14.40
CA GLU A 111 -22.72 15.92 -13.42
C GLU A 111 -21.22 15.59 -13.36
N ASN A 112 -20.47 15.94 -14.41
CA ASN A 112 -19.01 15.82 -14.50
C ASN A 112 -18.28 17.10 -14.03
N SER A 113 -18.99 18.09 -13.49
CA SER A 113 -18.36 19.28 -12.93
C SER A 113 -17.49 18.89 -11.72
N PRO A 114 -16.25 19.41 -11.62
CA PRO A 114 -15.33 19.05 -10.54
C PRO A 114 -15.88 19.34 -9.14
N SER A 115 -16.73 20.35 -8.98
CA SER A 115 -17.37 20.70 -7.69
C SER A 115 -18.45 19.72 -7.24
N LEU A 116 -19.21 19.13 -8.18
CA LEU A 116 -20.15 18.05 -7.90
C LEU A 116 -19.41 16.72 -7.65
N GLY A 117 -18.25 16.54 -8.27
CA GLY A 117 -17.39 15.39 -8.06
C GLY A 117 -16.78 15.32 -6.65
N SER A 118 -16.29 16.44 -6.14
CA SER A 118 -15.61 16.50 -4.84
C SER A 118 -16.55 16.34 -3.65
N SER A 119 -17.77 16.91 -3.72
CA SER A 119 -18.78 16.76 -2.64
C SER A 119 -19.25 15.32 -2.43
N LYS A 120 -19.06 14.44 -3.42
CA LYS A 120 -19.35 13.01 -3.33
C LYS A 120 -18.21 12.21 -2.69
N ILE A 121 -17.05 12.80 -2.44
CA ILE A 121 -15.90 12.11 -1.83
C ILE A 121 -16.17 11.94 -0.33
N SER A 122 -16.29 10.69 0.11
CA SER A 122 -16.60 10.34 1.50
C SER A 122 -15.36 10.16 2.37
N ARG A 123 -14.25 9.70 1.77
CA ARG A 123 -12.98 9.44 2.48
C ARG A 123 -11.79 9.57 1.52
N LEU A 124 -10.69 10.10 2.04
CA LEU A 124 -9.39 10.13 1.38
C LEU A 124 -8.48 9.05 1.98
N VAL A 125 -7.88 8.21 1.13
CA VAL A 125 -6.88 7.22 1.52
C VAL A 125 -5.55 7.60 0.88
N ILE A 126 -4.55 7.88 1.72
CA ILE A 126 -3.18 8.16 1.32
C ILE A 126 -2.35 6.88 1.44
N ALA A 127 -1.99 6.28 0.31
CA ALA A 127 -1.33 5.00 0.19
C ALA A 127 0.20 5.14 0.06
N GLY A 128 0.86 5.54 1.15
CA GLY A 128 2.32 5.54 1.29
C GLY A 128 3.08 6.52 0.41
N ASN A 129 4.37 6.66 0.73
CA ASN A 129 5.32 7.57 0.09
C ASN A 129 4.82 9.03 0.15
N SER A 130 4.33 9.41 1.34
CA SER A 130 3.85 10.76 1.60
C SER A 130 5.00 11.75 1.64
N LEU A 131 6.14 11.32 2.20
CA LEU A 131 7.39 12.07 2.23
C LEU A 131 8.34 11.62 1.12
N GLY A 132 9.07 12.59 0.55
CA GLY A 132 10.13 12.35 -0.43
C GLY A 132 11.49 12.10 0.21
N ALA A 133 12.47 11.77 -0.62
CA ALA A 133 13.83 11.39 -0.18
C ALA A 133 14.64 12.53 0.48
N SER A 134 14.14 13.77 0.50
CA SER A 134 14.85 14.93 1.06
C SER A 134 14.83 15.02 2.60
N VAL A 135 14.18 14.08 3.30
CA VAL A 135 14.18 14.03 4.78
C VAL A 135 15.58 13.68 5.31
N ILE A 136 16.36 12.92 4.54
CA ILE A 136 17.79 12.67 4.76
C ILE A 136 18.53 13.48 3.70
N GLY A 137 18.90 14.71 4.03
CA GLY A 137 19.47 15.61 3.04
C GLY A 137 20.69 15.02 2.35
N ASP A 138 20.64 14.92 1.02
CA ASP A 138 21.82 15.21 0.20
C ASP A 138 22.11 16.71 0.36
N VAL A 139 22.70 17.09 1.50
CA VAL A 139 23.11 18.46 1.83
C VAL A 139 24.30 18.94 0.98
N ALA A 140 24.48 18.38 -0.21
CA ALA A 140 25.66 18.56 -1.04
C ALA A 140 25.49 19.51 -2.24
N SER A 141 24.30 20.04 -2.55
CA SER A 141 24.16 20.76 -3.83
C SER A 141 23.33 22.04 -3.90
N THR A 142 22.64 22.52 -2.87
CA THR A 142 21.71 23.65 -3.08
C THR A 142 22.01 24.95 -2.33
N ASN A 143 23.03 25.04 -1.47
CA ASN A 143 23.30 26.28 -0.70
C ASN A 143 24.74 26.82 -0.75
N SER A 144 25.41 26.73 -1.90
CA SER A 144 26.64 27.51 -2.10
C SER A 144 26.87 27.79 -3.58
N GLY A 145 26.68 29.06 -3.97
CA GLY A 145 27.20 29.64 -5.19
C GLY A 145 28.72 29.80 -5.15
N ASP A 146 29.44 28.72 -4.83
CA ASP A 146 30.89 28.63 -4.93
C ASP A 146 31.26 27.23 -5.39
N ALA A 147 31.39 27.09 -6.71
CA ALA A 147 31.89 25.90 -7.37
C ALA A 147 33.41 25.79 -7.16
N ALA A 148 33.86 25.27 -6.01
CA ALA A 148 35.15 24.60 -5.88
C ALA A 148 35.33 23.97 -4.48
N ALA A 149 35.61 22.66 -4.48
CA ALA A 149 36.35 21.95 -3.45
C ALA A 149 35.69 21.74 -2.07
N LYS A 150 34.83 20.71 -1.97
CA LYS A 150 34.90 19.79 -0.81
C LYS A 150 34.75 18.33 -1.27
N LYS A 151 35.88 17.62 -1.19
CA LYS A 151 36.02 16.18 -1.41
C LYS A 151 35.01 15.40 -0.55
N ALA A 152 34.47 14.33 -1.14
CA ALA A 152 33.72 13.26 -0.50
C ALA A 152 34.34 12.88 0.85
N GLN A 153 33.68 13.27 1.94
CA GLN A 153 33.95 12.74 3.27
C GLN A 153 33.27 11.37 3.38
N PRO A 154 33.94 10.35 3.95
CA PRO A 154 33.34 9.04 4.13
C PRO A 154 32.11 9.17 5.03
N LYS A 155 30.96 8.62 4.59
CA LYS A 155 29.72 8.55 5.38
C LYS A 155 30.04 7.83 6.70
N LYS A 156 30.21 8.60 7.76
CA LYS A 156 30.50 8.08 9.10
C LYS A 156 29.26 7.35 9.57
N TYR A 157 29.40 6.10 10.00
CA TYR A 157 28.31 5.35 10.62
C TYR A 157 27.91 6.06 11.91
N GLY A 158 26.77 6.75 11.89
CA GLY A 158 26.28 7.58 12.99
C GLY A 158 25.16 8.51 12.50
N TYR A 159 24.11 8.64 13.30
CA TYR A 159 23.00 9.55 13.05
C TYR A 159 23.50 11.00 13.24
N ASP A 160 23.59 11.75 12.15
CA ASP A 160 23.90 13.19 12.19
C ASP A 160 22.60 13.98 12.24
N ALA A 161 22.24 14.47 13.44
CA ALA A 161 21.01 15.24 13.66
C ALA A 161 20.95 16.54 12.83
N SER A 162 22.09 17.02 12.31
CA SER A 162 22.15 18.22 11.46
C SER A 162 21.74 17.98 10.01
N ALA A 163 21.62 16.72 9.57
CA ALA A 163 21.15 16.35 8.23
C ALA A 163 19.63 16.13 8.15
N TYR A 164 18.91 16.30 9.28
CA TYR A 164 17.47 16.10 9.36
C TYR A 164 16.72 17.35 8.88
N ASN A 165 15.90 17.19 7.85
CA ASN A 165 14.99 18.23 7.38
C ASN A 165 13.58 17.97 7.94
N ALA A 166 13.10 18.87 8.81
CA ALA A 166 11.74 18.80 9.37
C ALA A 166 10.67 19.40 8.44
N ALA A 167 11.05 20.18 7.41
CA ALA A 167 10.09 20.85 6.54
C ALA A 167 9.09 19.91 5.83
N PRO A 168 9.48 18.70 5.37
CA PRO A 168 8.54 17.79 4.72
C PRO A 168 7.41 17.31 5.63
N ILE A 169 7.73 16.98 6.89
CA ILE A 169 6.73 16.48 7.82
C ILE A 169 5.80 17.62 8.28
N THR A 170 6.31 18.85 8.43
CA THR A 170 5.47 20.00 8.75
C THR A 170 4.51 20.34 7.61
N GLN A 171 4.97 20.31 6.36
CA GLN A 171 4.10 20.54 5.20
C GLN A 171 3.01 19.46 5.06
N LEU A 172 3.34 18.20 5.36
CA LEU A 172 2.35 17.13 5.38
C LEU A 172 1.31 17.35 6.50
N ASP A 173 1.72 17.78 7.69
CA ASP A 173 0.80 18.09 8.80
C ASP A 173 -0.11 19.28 8.46
N ASP A 174 0.44 20.33 7.83
CA ASP A 174 -0.32 21.50 7.37
C ASP A 174 -1.39 21.09 6.33
N PHE A 175 -0.99 20.29 5.32
CA PHE A 175 -1.90 19.73 4.31
C PHE A 175 -3.03 18.90 4.93
N LEU A 176 -2.70 18.02 5.87
CA LEU A 176 -3.69 17.19 6.56
C LEU A 176 -4.63 18.06 7.40
N ALA A 177 -4.10 19.05 8.13
CA ALA A 177 -4.90 19.94 8.96
C ALA A 177 -5.88 20.80 8.17
N GLU A 178 -5.57 21.11 6.91
CA GLU A 178 -6.46 21.84 6.00
C GLU A 178 -7.64 20.97 5.50
N ILE A 179 -7.40 19.69 5.21
CA ILE A 179 -8.42 18.77 4.65
C ILE A 179 -9.29 18.13 5.73
N LEU A 180 -8.70 17.78 6.88
CA LEU A 180 -9.37 17.03 7.96
C LEU A 180 -10.66 17.66 8.50
N PRO A 181 -10.85 18.99 8.54
CA PRO A 181 -12.14 19.57 8.89
C PRO A 181 -13.30 19.18 7.94
N SER A 182 -12.99 18.83 6.70
CA SER A 182 -13.97 18.53 5.65
C SER A 182 -14.11 17.03 5.39
N ILE A 183 -12.99 16.31 5.22
CA ILE A 183 -12.98 14.92 4.75
C ILE A 183 -12.13 14.04 5.68
N PRO A 184 -12.60 12.84 6.08
CA PRO A 184 -11.80 11.92 6.87
C PRO A 184 -10.65 11.33 6.04
N VAL A 185 -9.48 11.24 6.66
CA VAL A 185 -8.24 10.80 5.99
C VAL A 185 -7.68 9.56 6.67
N THR A 186 -7.36 8.55 5.86
CA THR A 186 -6.64 7.35 6.27
C THR A 186 -5.25 7.33 5.64
N LEU A 187 -4.21 7.30 6.46
CA LEU A 187 -2.81 7.39 6.03
C LEU A 187 -2.08 6.07 6.28
N MET A 188 -1.64 5.43 5.19
CA MET A 188 -0.72 4.28 5.22
C MET A 188 0.72 4.75 5.04
N PRO A 189 1.69 4.21 5.80
CA PRO A 189 3.12 4.49 5.60
C PRO A 189 3.65 3.78 4.34
N GLY A 190 4.60 4.40 3.66
CA GLY A 190 5.38 3.81 2.58
C GLY A 190 6.84 3.53 2.95
N GLU A 191 7.68 3.38 1.93
CA GLU A 191 9.11 3.06 2.10
C GLU A 191 9.91 4.27 2.61
N LYS A 192 9.54 5.47 2.13
CA LYS A 192 10.22 6.73 2.44
C LYS A 192 9.65 7.46 3.66
N ASP A 193 8.58 6.93 4.23
CA ASP A 193 7.90 7.54 5.38
C ASP A 193 8.57 7.13 6.71
N PRO A 194 8.41 7.91 7.80
CA PRO A 194 9.03 7.64 9.08
C PRO A 194 8.31 6.50 9.84
N ALA A 195 8.42 5.29 9.30
CA ALA A 195 7.92 4.04 9.87
C ALA A 195 9.05 2.98 9.87
N ASN A 196 8.77 1.80 10.43
CA ASN A 196 9.69 0.68 10.30
C ASN A 196 9.81 0.21 8.85
N PHE A 197 10.99 -0.30 8.48
CA PHE A 197 11.25 -0.82 7.14
C PHE A 197 10.60 -2.19 6.91
N SER A 198 10.56 -3.05 7.93
CA SER A 198 10.01 -4.39 7.82
C SER A 198 8.49 -4.38 7.74
N LEU A 199 7.90 -5.27 6.95
CA LEU A 199 6.45 -5.50 7.01
C LEU A 199 6.08 -6.29 8.28
N PRO A 200 4.87 -6.10 8.83
CA PRO A 200 3.97 -4.97 8.56
C PRO A 200 4.55 -3.66 9.13
N GLN A 201 4.50 -2.59 8.33
CA GLN A 201 4.89 -1.26 8.78
C GLN A 201 3.81 -0.70 9.71
N GLN A 202 4.23 -0.19 10.86
CA GLN A 202 3.39 0.47 11.84
C GLN A 202 3.00 1.87 11.35
N GLY A 203 1.79 2.32 11.73
CA GLY A 203 1.33 3.66 11.43
C GLY A 203 2.28 4.73 11.97
N ILE A 204 2.33 5.87 11.28
CA ILE A 204 3.19 7.00 11.66
C ILE A 204 2.72 7.53 13.02
N HIS A 205 3.68 7.74 13.91
CA HIS A 205 3.37 8.16 15.26
C HIS A 205 2.74 9.56 15.28
N ARG A 206 1.67 9.73 16.06
CA ARG A 206 0.86 10.95 16.13
C ARG A 206 1.62 12.20 16.56
N THR A 207 2.78 12.05 17.19
CA THR A 207 3.65 13.20 17.55
C THR A 207 4.26 13.89 16.34
N MET A 208 4.33 13.20 15.20
CA MET A 208 4.76 13.79 13.93
C MET A 208 3.73 14.75 13.35
N PHE A 209 2.49 14.74 13.87
CA PHE A 209 1.38 15.53 13.38
C PHE A 209 0.80 16.46 14.48
N PRO A 210 1.51 17.51 14.91
CA PRO A 210 1.01 18.45 15.92
C PRO A 210 -0.41 19.00 15.66
N GLN A 211 -0.72 19.37 14.41
CA GLN A 211 -2.01 19.95 14.03
C GLN A 211 -3.06 18.86 13.75
N ALA A 212 -2.75 17.89 12.89
CA ALA A 212 -3.71 16.86 12.50
C ALA A 212 -4.05 15.88 13.64
N ARG A 213 -3.20 15.76 14.68
CA ARG A 213 -3.50 14.95 15.88
C ARG A 213 -4.81 15.37 16.58
N ALA A 214 -5.24 16.62 16.46
CA ALA A 214 -6.51 17.06 17.03
C ALA A 214 -7.72 16.29 16.48
N TYR A 215 -7.60 15.76 15.26
CA TYR A 215 -8.63 14.97 14.58
C TYR A 215 -8.44 13.45 14.71
N SER A 216 -7.36 13.00 15.34
CA SER A 216 -7.15 11.59 15.68
C SER A 216 -8.00 11.17 16.86
N ALA A 217 -8.51 9.94 16.84
CA ALA A 217 -9.17 9.36 18.00
C ALA A 217 -8.28 9.41 19.24
N PRO A 218 -8.79 9.74 20.44
CA PRO A 218 -7.99 9.71 21.65
C PRO A 218 -7.39 8.31 21.88
N PRO A 219 -6.20 8.20 22.51
CA PRO A 219 -5.65 6.90 22.86
C PRO A 219 -6.64 6.16 23.75
N VAL A 220 -6.90 4.89 23.43
CA VAL A 220 -7.82 4.03 24.17
C VAL A 220 -7.33 3.93 25.62
N ARG A 221 -8.12 4.47 26.57
CA ARG A 221 -7.86 4.35 28.00
C ARG A 221 -8.75 3.23 28.56
N GLY A 222 -8.15 2.11 28.97
CA GLY A 222 -8.88 0.96 29.54
C GLY A 222 -9.54 0.06 28.49
N ASP A 223 -10.66 -0.57 28.84
CA ASP A 223 -11.39 -1.55 28.01
C ASP A 223 -12.35 -0.90 26.97
N GLY A 224 -12.17 0.39 26.68
CA GLY A 224 -13.00 1.11 25.72
C GLY A 224 -12.79 0.61 24.29
N LYS A 225 -13.86 0.56 23.49
CA LYS A 225 -13.71 0.32 22.05
C LYS A 225 -12.98 1.52 21.43
N PRO A 226 -12.06 1.31 20.46
CA PRO A 226 -11.46 2.41 19.73
C PRO A 226 -12.55 3.19 19.01
N GLU A 227 -12.69 4.47 19.35
CA GLU A 227 -13.52 5.39 18.58
C GLU A 227 -12.85 5.66 17.23
N ALA A 228 -13.63 5.73 16.15
CA ALA A 228 -13.09 6.08 14.85
C ALA A 228 -12.74 7.57 14.84
N GLY A 229 -11.46 7.88 14.58
CA GLY A 229 -11.02 9.25 14.40
C GLY A 229 -11.43 9.77 13.03
N TRP A 230 -11.29 11.08 12.84
CA TRP A 230 -11.36 11.65 11.49
C TRP A 230 -10.02 11.47 10.77
N PHE A 231 -8.92 11.42 11.53
CA PHE A 231 -7.58 11.08 11.05
C PHE A 231 -7.12 9.72 11.59
N ASP A 232 -6.95 8.75 10.68
CA ASP A 232 -6.52 7.40 10.98
C ASP A 232 -5.13 7.14 10.38
N SER A 233 -4.09 7.08 11.21
CA SER A 233 -2.78 6.56 10.78
C SER A 233 -2.75 5.05 11.00
N VAL A 234 -2.71 4.31 9.90
CA VAL A 234 -2.91 2.85 9.86
C VAL A 234 -1.61 2.12 9.48
N THR A 235 -1.61 0.80 9.59
CA THR A 235 -0.47 -0.04 9.18
C THR A 235 -0.39 -0.21 7.67
N ASN A 236 0.76 -0.61 7.16
CA ASN A 236 0.92 -1.15 5.80
C ASN A 236 1.39 -2.61 5.90
N PRO A 237 0.65 -3.61 5.41
CA PRO A 237 -0.64 -3.53 4.72
C PRO A 237 -1.80 -3.08 5.61
N TRP A 238 -2.89 -2.61 4.99
CA TRP A 238 -4.12 -2.21 5.65
C TRP A 238 -5.32 -3.04 5.19
N ASP A 239 -6.22 -3.41 6.12
CA ASP A 239 -7.56 -3.96 5.88
C ASP A 239 -8.56 -3.07 6.64
N GLY A 240 -9.63 -2.66 5.98
CA GLY A 240 -10.68 -1.83 6.58
C GLY A 240 -11.98 -1.84 5.79
N ASP A 241 -13.07 -1.43 6.43
CA ASP A 241 -14.38 -1.24 5.80
C ASP A 241 -14.65 0.27 5.66
N VAL A 242 -14.90 0.72 4.44
CA VAL A 242 -15.28 2.10 4.12
C VAL A 242 -16.60 2.08 3.36
N GLU A 243 -17.67 2.62 3.95
CA GLU A 243 -19.01 2.67 3.34
C GLU A 243 -19.57 1.30 2.88
N GLY A 244 -19.19 0.24 3.58
CA GLY A 244 -19.56 -1.15 3.26
C GLY A 244 -18.62 -1.85 2.28
N TRP A 245 -17.61 -1.13 1.77
CA TRP A 245 -16.57 -1.71 0.93
C TRP A 245 -15.42 -2.17 1.81
N ARG A 246 -15.16 -3.48 1.76
CA ARG A 246 -13.94 -4.04 2.34
C ARG A 246 -12.76 -3.72 1.42
N LEU A 247 -11.81 -2.98 1.95
CA LEU A 247 -10.60 -2.58 1.26
C LEU A 247 -9.42 -3.30 1.89
N TRP A 248 -8.57 -3.88 1.05
CA TRP A 248 -7.25 -4.33 1.43
C TRP A 248 -6.24 -3.69 0.49
N GLY A 249 -5.17 -3.11 1.04
CA GLY A 249 -4.21 -2.35 0.26
C GLY A 249 -2.81 -2.36 0.86
N CYS A 250 -1.82 -2.12 0.01
CA CYS A 250 -0.41 -1.98 0.36
C CYS A 250 0.16 -0.73 -0.31
N SER A 251 1.29 -0.23 0.19
CA SER A 251 2.00 0.94 -0.35
C SER A 251 2.89 0.64 -1.57
N GLY A 252 2.62 -0.45 -2.30
CA GLY A 252 3.28 -0.78 -3.58
C GLY A 252 4.59 -1.61 -3.50
N GLN A 253 5.27 -1.63 -2.35
CA GLN A 253 6.55 -2.34 -2.15
C GLN A 253 6.51 -3.82 -2.57
N ASN A 254 5.38 -4.49 -2.33
CA ASN A 254 5.15 -5.89 -2.66
C ASN A 254 5.12 -6.15 -4.18
N VAL A 255 4.43 -5.31 -4.94
CA VAL A 255 4.33 -5.44 -6.40
C VAL A 255 5.66 -5.10 -7.06
N ASP A 256 6.30 -4.01 -6.61
CA ASP A 256 7.59 -3.58 -7.15
C ASP A 256 8.69 -4.62 -6.90
N ASP A 257 8.65 -5.33 -5.77
CA ASP A 257 9.61 -6.38 -5.50
C ASP A 257 9.39 -7.63 -6.37
N VAL A 258 8.14 -8.09 -6.53
CA VAL A 258 7.82 -9.20 -7.43
C VAL A 258 8.25 -8.90 -8.87
N LEU A 259 8.04 -7.66 -9.32
CA LEU A 259 8.42 -7.21 -10.67
C LEU A 259 9.93 -7.30 -10.92
N ARG A 260 10.78 -7.25 -9.88
CA ARG A 260 12.24 -7.43 -10.03
C ARG A 260 12.62 -8.86 -10.43
N TYR A 261 11.77 -9.84 -10.14
CA TYR A 261 12.06 -11.26 -10.33
C TYR A 261 11.25 -11.92 -11.45
N ILE A 262 10.12 -11.33 -11.83
CA ILE A 262 9.29 -11.85 -12.93
C ILE A 262 9.60 -11.09 -14.21
N SER A 263 10.25 -11.76 -15.15
CA SER A 263 10.38 -11.29 -16.52
C SER A 263 9.07 -11.53 -17.27
N ILE A 264 8.34 -10.46 -17.60
CA ILE A 264 7.17 -10.57 -18.49
C ILE A 264 7.69 -10.61 -19.93
N GLU A 265 7.97 -11.81 -20.43
CA GLU A 265 8.35 -12.00 -21.84
C GLU A 265 7.16 -11.67 -22.74
N GLY A 266 7.26 -10.58 -23.53
CA GLY A 266 6.23 -10.16 -24.48
C GLY A 266 6.05 -8.64 -24.66
N GLY A 267 6.70 -7.81 -23.84
CA GLY A 267 6.83 -6.38 -24.10
C GLY A 267 8.08 -6.12 -24.94
N ASP A 268 7.93 -5.51 -26.12
CA ASP A 268 9.05 -4.95 -26.85
C ASP A 268 9.88 -4.08 -25.89
N SER A 269 11.19 -4.08 -26.08
CA SER A 269 12.17 -3.42 -25.21
C SER A 269 12.14 -1.88 -25.28
N SER A 270 10.97 -1.29 -25.61
CA SER A 270 10.71 0.13 -25.40
C SER A 270 10.28 0.35 -23.94
N PRO A 271 10.90 1.30 -23.23
CA PRO A 271 10.44 1.73 -21.91
C PRO A 271 9.20 2.65 -22.07
N ASP A 272 8.13 2.12 -22.64
CA ASP A 272 6.84 2.81 -22.67
C ASP A 272 6.14 2.57 -21.33
N LYS A 273 5.73 3.66 -20.67
CA LYS A 273 5.11 3.65 -19.33
C LYS A 273 3.85 2.77 -19.25
N ASP A 274 3.16 2.57 -20.37
CA ASP A 274 1.93 1.77 -20.44
C ASP A 274 2.23 0.28 -20.21
N THR A 275 3.38 -0.21 -20.70
CA THR A 275 3.83 -1.60 -20.49
C THR A 275 4.11 -1.90 -19.01
N ASP A 276 4.64 -0.93 -18.27
CA ASP A 276 4.92 -1.05 -16.83
C ASP A 276 3.63 -1.08 -15.99
N SER A 277 2.62 -0.29 -16.36
CA SER A 277 1.31 -0.31 -15.69
C SER A 277 0.59 -1.64 -15.88
N ASP A 278 0.57 -2.16 -17.11
CA ASP A 278 -0.05 -3.46 -17.42
C ASP A 278 0.67 -4.61 -16.71
N ALA A 279 2.01 -4.54 -16.63
CA ALA A 279 2.83 -5.47 -15.88
C ALA A 279 2.44 -5.50 -14.39
N ARG A 280 2.37 -4.33 -13.76
CA ARG A 280 1.95 -4.22 -12.35
C ARG A 280 0.54 -4.75 -12.13
N MET A 281 -0.40 -4.47 -13.03
CA MET A 281 -1.79 -4.95 -12.92
C MET A 281 -1.87 -6.48 -13.01
N ARG A 282 -1.12 -7.10 -13.93
CA ARG A 282 -1.03 -8.56 -14.05
C ARG A 282 -0.43 -9.21 -12.80
N ILE A 283 0.60 -8.59 -12.22
CA ILE A 283 1.18 -9.06 -10.96
C ILE A 283 0.17 -8.93 -9.82
N MET A 284 -0.57 -7.83 -9.72
CA MET A 284 -1.62 -7.67 -8.71
C MET A 284 -2.71 -8.75 -8.85
N GLU A 285 -3.13 -9.08 -10.06
CA GLU A 285 -4.06 -10.19 -10.33
C GLU A 285 -3.45 -11.53 -9.89
N ALA A 286 -2.20 -11.79 -10.23
CA ALA A 286 -1.50 -13.01 -9.85
C ALA A 286 -1.40 -13.16 -8.32
N MET A 287 -1.09 -12.08 -7.60
CA MET A 287 -1.02 -12.06 -6.13
C MET A 287 -2.37 -12.38 -5.48
N LEU A 288 -3.48 -11.89 -6.04
CA LEU A 288 -4.82 -12.25 -5.58
C LEU A 288 -5.10 -13.76 -5.79
N ARG A 289 -4.67 -14.32 -6.93
CA ARG A 289 -4.81 -15.76 -7.22
C ARG A 289 -3.89 -16.65 -6.39
N TRP A 290 -2.73 -16.15 -5.98
CA TRP A 290 -1.84 -16.82 -5.03
C TRP A 290 -2.40 -16.78 -3.60
N ARG A 291 -3.41 -15.95 -3.32
CA ARG A 291 -3.93 -15.64 -1.97
C ARG A 291 -2.85 -15.13 -1.01
N CYS A 292 -1.79 -14.54 -1.55
CA CYS A 292 -0.68 -14.02 -0.77
C CYS A 292 -0.37 -12.58 -1.22
N GLY A 293 -0.58 -11.62 -0.31
CA GLY A 293 -0.38 -10.20 -0.57
C GLY A 293 1.09 -9.77 -0.59
N VAL A 294 1.99 -10.58 -0.05
CA VAL A 294 3.44 -10.31 0.00
C VAL A 294 4.19 -11.64 -0.19
N PRO A 295 4.20 -12.20 -1.41
CA PRO A 295 4.72 -13.54 -1.65
C PRO A 295 6.23 -13.64 -1.42
N THR A 296 6.96 -12.56 -1.67
CA THR A 296 8.42 -12.56 -1.59
C THR A 296 8.99 -12.31 -0.19
N ALA A 297 8.12 -12.14 0.82
CA ALA A 297 8.53 -12.10 2.21
C ALA A 297 8.60 -13.53 2.79
N PRO A 298 9.61 -13.86 3.63
CA PRO A 298 10.66 -12.99 4.16
C PRO A 298 11.94 -12.92 3.28
N ASP A 299 11.98 -13.60 2.14
CA ASP A 299 13.22 -13.83 1.37
C ASP A 299 13.87 -12.53 0.86
N THR A 300 13.08 -11.62 0.29
CA THR A 300 13.58 -10.39 -0.35
C THR A 300 13.05 -9.14 0.34
N ILE A 301 11.76 -9.12 0.68
CA ILE A 301 11.18 -8.09 1.54
C ILE A 301 11.36 -8.51 3.00
N CYS A 302 12.01 -7.65 3.77
CA CYS A 302 12.15 -7.83 5.20
C CYS A 302 10.77 -7.85 5.87
N MET A 303 10.48 -8.92 6.60
CA MET A 303 9.26 -9.11 7.36
C MET A 303 9.63 -9.46 8.80
N PHE A 304 8.85 -8.96 9.76
CA PHE A 304 8.99 -9.38 11.15
C PHE A 304 8.45 -10.80 11.33
N GLU A 305 9.24 -11.69 11.94
CA GLU A 305 8.81 -13.06 12.25
C GLU A 305 7.64 -13.04 13.25
N GLN A 306 6.49 -13.58 12.84
CA GLN A 306 5.37 -13.81 13.74
C GLN A 306 5.34 -15.30 14.13
N PRO A 307 5.62 -15.66 15.40
CA PRO A 307 5.85 -17.06 15.80
C PRO A 307 4.59 -17.95 15.78
N ASN A 308 3.38 -17.40 15.59
CA ASN A 308 2.11 -18.18 15.64
C ASN A 308 1.03 -17.69 14.66
N LEU A 309 1.36 -16.79 13.74
CA LEU A 309 0.44 -16.42 12.65
C LEU A 309 1.06 -17.03 11.39
N THR A 310 0.43 -18.08 10.87
CA THR A 310 0.83 -18.65 9.58
C THR A 310 0.96 -17.51 8.57
N MET A 311 2.08 -17.53 7.84
CA MET A 311 2.52 -16.61 6.77
C MET A 311 1.45 -16.48 5.68
N ASN A 312 0.38 -15.76 6.03
CA ASN A 312 -0.88 -15.80 5.34
C ASN A 312 -1.72 -14.64 5.91
N LEU A 313 -1.22 -13.43 5.69
CA LEU A 313 -1.91 -12.20 6.04
C LEU A 313 -3.31 -12.15 5.38
N LEU A 314 -3.57 -12.92 4.31
CA LEU A 314 -4.90 -13.10 3.72
C LEU A 314 -5.68 -14.32 4.26
N LEU A 315 -5.02 -15.42 4.60
CA LEU A 315 -5.70 -16.68 5.00
C LEU A 315 -6.23 -16.61 6.44
N THR A 316 -5.57 -15.85 7.33
CA THR A 316 -6.08 -15.60 8.69
C THR A 316 -7.28 -14.63 8.71
N ILE A 317 -7.37 -13.76 7.70
CA ILE A 317 -8.45 -12.78 7.58
C ILE A 317 -9.78 -13.44 7.19
N LEU A 318 -9.75 -14.59 6.50
CA LEU A 318 -10.93 -15.38 6.19
C LEU A 318 -11.25 -16.46 7.24
N SER A 319 -10.25 -17.00 7.94
CA SER A 319 -10.50 -18.01 8.99
C SER A 319 -11.15 -17.41 10.24
N ARG A 320 -10.92 -16.12 10.55
CA ARG A 320 -11.52 -15.45 11.72
C ARG A 320 -13.02 -15.12 11.59
N VAL A 321 -13.65 -15.37 10.44
CA VAL A 321 -15.10 -15.16 10.24
C VAL A 321 -15.88 -16.48 10.13
N ILE A 322 -15.20 -17.63 10.07
CA ILE A 322 -15.84 -18.96 10.04
C ILE A 322 -15.31 -19.80 11.21
N SER A 323 -15.63 -19.38 12.43
CA SER A 323 -15.69 -20.31 13.56
C SER A 323 -17.17 -20.61 13.79
N ILE A 324 -17.68 -21.57 13.01
CA ILE A 324 -18.94 -22.26 13.34
C ILE A 324 -18.55 -23.27 14.43
N PRO A 325 -19.15 -23.24 15.62
CA PRO A 325 -18.89 -24.24 16.63
C PRO A 325 -19.45 -25.58 16.14
N ILE A 326 -18.65 -26.64 16.28
CA ILE A 326 -19.18 -28.00 16.41
C ILE A 326 -19.74 -28.12 17.82
#